data_AF-A0A940PLW6-F1
#
_entry.id   AF-A0A940PLW6-F1
#
_cell.length_a   1.000
_cell.length_b   1.000
_cell.length_c   1.000
_cell.angle_alpha   90.00
_cell.angle_beta   90.00
_cell.angle_gamma   90.00
#
_symmetry.space_group_name_H-M   'P 1'
#
loop_
_entity.id
_entity.type
_entity.pdbx_description
1 polymer ?
#
loop_
_entity_poly.entity_id
_entity_poly.type
_entity_poly.pdbx_seq_one_letter_code
_entity_poly.pdbx_strand_id
1 'polypeptide(L)' 'MSDTHIPNGERKVTLTLSLKEAMALAAGVRFHQQPSIEAEARRKVLATLERELLPETNKLYYHQLEA' A
#
# COMPACT_ATOMS: atom_id res chain seq x y z
N MET A 1 18.66 -9.17 -14.97
CA MET A 1 17.78 -9.39 -13.81
C MET A 1 18.01 -8.23 -12.88
N SER A 2 17.02 -7.34 -12.74
CA SER A 2 17.15 -6.14 -11.90
C SER A 2 17.04 -6.58 -10.44
N ASP A 3 18.15 -6.55 -9.72
CA ASP A 3 18.16 -6.83 -8.29
C ASP A 3 17.59 -5.60 -7.58
N THR A 4 16.27 -5.58 -7.39
CA THR A 4 15.60 -4.47 -6.70
C THR A 4 15.94 -4.58 -5.23
N HIS A 5 17.02 -3.93 -4.82
CA HIS A 5 17.43 -3.85 -3.42
C HIS A 5 16.40 -3.03 -2.63
N ILE A 6 15.55 -3.71 -1.86
CA ILE A 6 14.58 -3.09 -0.96
C ILE A 6 15.28 -2.83 0.38
N PRO A 7 15.50 -1.55 0.76
CA PRO A 7 16.06 -1.23 2.07
C PRO A 7 15.16 -1.80 3.18
N ASN A 8 15.75 -2.48 4.17
CA ASN A 8 15.03 -3.15 5.26
C ASN A 8 14.01 -4.21 4.79
N GLY A 9 14.32 -4.97 3.74
CA GLY A 9 13.40 -5.98 3.16
C GLY A 9 12.94 -7.10 4.11
N GLU A 10 13.62 -7.32 5.24
CA GLU A 10 13.22 -8.27 6.29
C GLU A 10 12.24 -7.67 7.31
N ARG A 11 11.99 -6.35 7.24
CA ARG A 11 11.05 -5.66 8.14
C ARG A 11 9.64 -6.18 7.92
N LYS A 12 8.98 -6.54 9.03
CA LYS A 12 7.58 -6.96 9.03
C LYS A 12 6.68 -5.73 9.08
N VAL A 13 5.68 -5.70 8.21
CA VAL A 13 4.63 -4.67 8.18
C VAL A 13 3.31 -5.34 8.51
N THR A 14 2.60 -4.81 9.50
CA THR A 14 1.29 -5.30 9.93
C THR A 14 0.24 -4.25 9.58
N LEU A 15 -0.89 -4.68 9.00
CA LEU A 15 -2.01 -3.79 8.71
C LEU A 15 -3.34 -4.53 8.93
N THR A 16 -4.38 -3.76 9.23
CA THR A 16 -5.72 -4.28 9.49
C THR A 16 -6.56 -4.26 8.22
N LEU A 17 -7.11 -5.41 7.85
CA LEU A 17 -8.05 -5.58 6.76
C LEU A 17 -9.36 -6.16 7.28
N SER A 18 -10.45 -5.90 6.57
CA SER A 18 -11.66 -6.71 6.74
C SER A 18 -11.43 -8.12 6.21
N LEU A 19 -12.24 -9.07 6.67
CA LEU A 19 -12.15 -10.46 6.22
C LEU A 19 -12.27 -10.58 4.70
N LYS A 20 -13.18 -9.81 4.08
CA LYS A 20 -13.38 -9.82 2.63
C LYS A 20 -12.16 -9.30 1.87
N GLU A 21 -11.56 -8.21 2.35
CA GLU A 21 -10.33 -7.66 1.77
C GLU A 21 -9.16 -8.65 1.88
N ALA A 22 -8.99 -9.29 3.04
CA ALA A 22 -7.98 -10.32 3.24
C ALA A 22 -8.20 -11.52 2.29
N MET A 23 -9.44 -11.99 2.15
CA MET A 23 -9.78 -13.07 1.21
C MET A 23 -9.53 -12.66 -0.26
N ALA A 24 -9.84 -11.42 -0.62
CA ALA A 24 -9.57 -10.90 -1.96
C ALA A 24 -8.07 -10.91 -2.28
N LEU A 25 -7.23 -10.48 -1.33
CA LEU A 25 -5.79 -10.41 -1.52
C LEU A 25 -5.08 -11.77 -1.41
N ALA A 26 -5.39 -12.56 -0.38
CA ALA A 26 -4.64 -13.79 -0.08
C ALA A 26 -5.11 -14.98 -0.92
N ALA A 27 -6.41 -15.09 -1.20
CA ALA A 27 -6.99 -16.22 -1.92
C ALA A 27 -7.48 -15.85 -3.33
N GLY A 28 -7.32 -14.60 -3.75
CA GLY A 28 -7.76 -14.13 -5.07
C GLY A 28 -9.28 -14.13 -5.24
N VAL A 29 -10.03 -14.12 -4.14
CA VAL A 29 -11.51 -14.20 -4.18
C VAL A 29 -12.08 -12.92 -4.78
N ARG A 30 -12.88 -13.06 -5.85
CA ARG A 30 -13.57 -11.95 -6.48
C ARG A 30 -15.00 -11.84 -5.97
N PHE A 31 -15.34 -10.69 -5.43
CA PHE A 31 -16.69 -10.37 -4.99
C PHE A 31 -17.46 -9.69 -6.12
N HIS A 32 -18.21 -10.46 -6.91
CA HIS A 32 -18.95 -9.94 -8.07
C HIS A 32 -19.92 -8.80 -7.73
N GLN A 33 -20.54 -8.85 -6.54
CA GLN A 33 -21.43 -7.78 -6.06
C GLN A 33 -20.68 -6.55 -5.53
N GLN A 34 -19.41 -6.69 -5.17
CA GLN A 34 -18.60 -5.65 -4.53
C GLN A 34 -17.17 -5.67 -5.10
N PRO A 35 -16.99 -5.36 -6.39
CA PRO A 35 -15.69 -5.42 -7.06
C PRO A 35 -14.69 -4.42 -6.48
N SER A 36 -15.17 -3.38 -5.78
CA SER A 36 -14.31 -2.38 -5.14
C SER A 36 -13.47 -2.93 -3.98
N ILE A 37 -13.86 -4.07 -3.38
CA ILE A 37 -13.17 -4.66 -2.22
C ILE A 37 -11.70 -4.94 -2.53
N GLU A 38 -11.41 -5.49 -3.71
CA GLU A 38 -10.03 -5.79 -4.09
C GLU A 38 -9.23 -4.49 -4.26
N ALA A 39 -9.80 -3.49 -4.91
CA ALA A 39 -9.16 -2.19 -5.11
C ALA A 39 -8.95 -1.43 -3.79
N GLU A 40 -9.90 -1.52 -2.86
CA GLU A 40 -9.79 -0.96 -1.51
C GLU A 40 -8.70 -1.67 -0.69
N ALA A 41 -8.66 -3.00 -0.73
CA ALA A 41 -7.62 -3.79 -0.07
C ALA A 41 -6.22 -3.42 -0.57
N ARG A 42 -6.04 -3.33 -1.90
CA ARG A 42 -4.77 -2.91 -2.53
C ARG A 42 -4.39 -1.49 -2.13
N ARG A 43 -5.35 -0.56 -2.10
CA ARG A 43 -5.12 0.83 -1.66
C ARG A 43 -4.65 0.89 -0.21
N LYS A 44 -5.22 0.09 0.70
CA LYS A 44 -4.78 0.02 2.10
C LYS A 44 -3.34 -0.48 2.21
N VAL A 45 -3.00 -1.57 1.49
CA VAL A 45 -1.62 -2.09 1.47
C VAL A 45 -0.64 -1.05 0.96
N LEU A 46 -0.93 -0.39 -0.16
CA LEU A 46 -0.08 0.64 -0.73
C LEU A 46 0.10 1.82 0.23
N ALA A 47 -0.99 2.33 0.81
CA ALA A 47 -0.91 3.43 1.78
C ALA A 47 -0.09 3.06 3.02
N THR A 48 -0.13 1.81 3.48
CA THR A 48 0.74 1.34 4.57
C THR A 48 2.20 1.28 4.11
N LEU A 49 2.49 0.71 2.95
CA LEU A 49 3.85 0.63 2.42
C LEU A 49 4.46 2.01 2.18
N GLU A 50 3.68 2.95 1.65
CA GLU A 50 4.10 4.35 1.45
C GLU A 50 4.50 5.00 2.78
N ARG A 51 3.71 4.82 3.84
CA ARG A 51 4.04 5.34 5.18
C ARG A 51 5.31 4.72 5.76
N GLU A 52 5.51 3.41 5.55
CA GLU A 52 6.67 2.69 6.09
C GLU A 52 7.97 3.00 5.33
N LEU A 53 7.87 3.22 4.02
CA LEU A 53 9.00 3.52 3.15
C LEU A 53 9.35 5.02 3.11
N LEU A 54 8.35 5.89 3.27
CA LEU A 54 8.49 7.35 3.20
C LEU A 54 7.93 8.03 4.47
N PRO A 55 8.58 7.83 5.64
CA PRO A 55 8.12 8.45 6.89
C PRO A 55 8.16 9.99 6.86
N GLU A 56 8.96 10.59 5.97
CA GLU A 56 9.23 12.03 5.89
C GLU A 56 8.92 12.66 4.52
N THR A 57 7.95 12.15 3.74
CA THR A 57 7.28 13.02 2.76
C THR A 57 6.31 13.95 3.50
N ASN A 58 6.87 14.73 4.42
CA ASN A 58 6.30 15.96 4.90
C ASN A 58 6.09 16.84 3.67
N LYS A 59 4.83 17.04 3.29
CA LYS A 59 4.34 18.15 2.47
C LYS A 59 5.34 18.59 1.39
N LEU A 60 5.24 18.05 0.18
CA LEU A 60 5.85 18.73 -0.98
C LEU A 60 5.27 20.16 -0.98
N TYR A 61 6.02 21.12 -0.46
CA TYR A 61 5.69 22.53 -0.41
C TYR A 61 5.76 23.00 -1.86
N TYR A 62 4.67 22.86 -2.60
CA TYR A 62 4.54 23.40 -3.96
C TYR A 62 4.87 24.90 -4.01
N HIS A 63 4.74 25.61 -2.88
CA HIS A 63 5.11 27.01 -2.70
C HIS A 63 6.63 27.30 -2.72
N GLN A 64 7.51 26.28 -2.79
CA GLN A 64 8.96 26.47 -2.91
C GLN A 64 9.48 26.26 -4.34
N LEU A 65 8.60 25.92 -5.28
CA LEU A 65 8.96 25.69 -6.70
C LEU A 65 8.66 26.91 -7.60
N GLU A 66 8.19 28.02 -7.03
CA GLU A 66 8.07 29.31 -7.73
C GLU A 66 9.15 30.26 -7.18
N ALA A 67 10.30 30.28 -7.84
CA ALA A 67 11.33 31.30 -7.70
C ALA A 67 11.69 31.85 -9.09
#